data_AF-A0A841T5Y2-F1
#
_entry.id   AF-A0A841T5Y2-F1
#
_cell.length_a   1.000
_cell.length_b   1.000
_cell.length_c   1.000
_cell.angle_alpha   90.00
_cell.angle_beta   90.00
_cell.angle_gamma   90.00
#
_symmetry.space_group_name_H-M   'P 1'
#
loop_
_entity.id
_entity.type
_entity.pdbx_description
1 polymer ?
#
loop_
_entity_poly.entity_id
_entity_poly.type
_entity_poly.pdbx_seq_one_letter_code
_entity_poly.pdbx_strand_id
1 'polypeptide(L)' 'MGDTLTSSYYGYAIFICFASGFLLLIIDVKEYSKKNMQREKKTARITGWFNLSLSVVGFLLDILFT' A
#
# COMPACT_ATOMS: atom_id res chain seq x y z
N MET A 1 -29.10 1.49 8.89
CA MET A 1 -28.33 2.68 9.33
C MET A 1 -26.98 2.20 9.89
N GLY A 2 -26.21 1.44 9.12
CA GLY A 2 -24.85 1.02 9.50
C GLY A 2 -23.88 1.01 8.32
N ASP A 3 -24.41 1.19 7.11
CA ASP A 3 -23.74 0.81 5.86
C ASP A 3 -22.98 1.99 5.22
N THR A 4 -23.36 3.22 5.53
CA THR A 4 -22.71 4.45 5.01
C THR A 4 -21.42 4.81 5.76
N LEU A 5 -21.33 4.48 7.05
CA LEU A 5 -20.14 4.74 7.87
C LEU A 5 -19.01 3.74 7.58
N THR A 6 -19.34 2.48 7.36
CA THR A 6 -18.38 1.44 6.99
C THR A 6 -17.77 1.74 5.62
N SER A 7 -18.59 1.99 4.59
CA SER A 7 -18.09 2.30 3.23
C SER A 7 -17.11 3.49 3.21
N SER A 8 -17.38 4.55 3.97
CA SER A 8 -16.48 5.72 4.06
C SER A 8 -15.17 5.42 4.79
N TYR A 9 -15.21 4.59 5.84
CA TYR A 9 -14.01 4.19 6.59
C TYR A 9 -13.10 3.25 5.78
N TYR A 10 -13.68 2.34 5.01
CA TYR A 10 -12.95 1.44 4.10
C TYR A 10 -12.18 2.22 3.04
N GLY A 11 -12.79 3.23 2.41
CA GLY A 11 -12.11 4.09 1.43
C GLY A 11 -10.88 4.81 2.01
N TYR A 12 -11.00 5.32 3.24
CA TYR A 12 -9.88 5.96 3.94
C TYR A 12 -8.75 4.99 4.29
N ALA A 13 -9.10 3.79 4.78
CA ALA A 13 -8.13 2.75 5.10
C ALA A 13 -7.36 2.29 3.85
N ILE A 14 -8.05 2.13 2.72
CA ILE A 14 -7.43 1.80 1.42
C ILE A 14 -6.47 2.91 1.00
N PHE A 15 -6.89 4.18 1.10
CA PHE A 15 -6.04 5.31 0.72
C PHE A 15 -4.78 5.41 1.59
N ILE A 16 -4.90 5.22 2.91
CA ILE A 16 -3.76 5.24 3.84
C ILE A 16 -2.82 4.05 3.59
N CYS A 17 -3.36 2.85 3.34
CA CYS A 17 -2.56 1.69 2.95
C CYS A 17 -1.81 1.93 1.63
N PHE A 18 -2.48 2.49 0.63
CA PHE A 18 -1.88 2.82 -0.66
C PHE A 18 -0.77 3.86 -0.51
N ALA A 19 -1.05 4.97 0.18
CA ALA A 19 -0.10 6.05 0.43
C ALA A 19 1.12 5.56 1.24
N SER A 20 0.90 4.74 2.27
CA SER A 20 1.96 4.15 3.08
C SER A 20 2.82 3.16 2.28
N GLY A 21 2.19 2.31 1.45
CA GLY A 21 2.90 1.42 0.53
C GLY A 21 3.78 2.18 -0.45
N PHE A 22 3.29 3.31 -0.98
CA PHE A 22 4.03 4.18 -1.90
C PHE A 22 5.18 4.92 -1.21
N LEU A 23 4.95 5.44 0.01
CA LEU A 23 5.96 6.12 0.82
C LEU A 23 7.10 5.17 1.21
N LEU A 24 6.81 3.94 1.64
CA LEU A 24 7.82 2.91 1.89
C LEU A 24 8.64 2.65 0.61
N LEU A 25 7.98 2.52 -0.55
CA LEU A 25 8.67 2.27 -1.81
C LEU A 25 9.58 3.43 -2.25
N ILE A 26 9.23 4.68 -1.92
CA ILE A 26 10.02 5.86 -2.29
C ILE A 26 11.13 6.12 -1.27
N ILE A 27 10.80 6.13 0.02
CA ILE A 27 11.72 6.54 1.09
C ILE A 27 12.70 5.41 1.37
N ASP A 28 12.21 4.21 1.72
CA ASP A 28 13.08 3.11 2.12
C ASP A 28 13.94 2.60 0.96
N VAL A 29 13.37 2.38 -0.23
CA VAL A 29 14.16 1.87 -1.37
C VAL A 29 15.25 2.85 -1.78
N LYS A 30 14.98 4.17 -1.70
CA LYS A 30 15.94 5.22 -2.04
C LYS A 30 17.03 5.35 -0.96
N GLU A 31 16.65 5.29 0.32
CA GLU A 31 17.56 5.29 1.46
C GLU A 31 18.49 4.05 1.45
N TYR A 32 17.93 2.85 1.26
CA TYR A 32 18.70 1.60 1.15
C TYR A 32 19.59 1.55 -0.08
N SER A 33 19.16 2.18 -1.19
CA SER A 33 20.01 2.33 -2.38
C SER A 33 21.19 3.25 -2.12
N LYS A 34 21.04 4.28 -1.27
CA LYS A 34 22.12 5.19 -0.88
C LYS A 34 23.13 4.53 0.06
N LYS A 35 22.67 3.61 0.92
CA LYS A 35 23.49 2.89 1.90
C LYS A 35 24.14 1.60 1.38
N ASN A 36 24.04 1.27 0.08
CA ASN A 36 24.52 0.01 -0.51
C ASN A 36 23.96 -1.27 0.17
N MET A 37 22.81 -1.15 0.85
CA MET A 37 22.17 -2.25 1.59
C MET A 37 21.23 -3.04 0.67
N GLN A 38 21.80 -3.81 -0.24
CA GLN A 38 21.08 -4.57 -1.27
C GLN A 38 20.06 -5.58 -0.69
N ARG A 39 20.33 -6.17 0.48
CA ARG A 39 19.41 -7.10 1.17
C ARG A 39 18.16 -6.37 1.68
N GLU A 40 18.35 -5.32 2.47
CA GLU A 40 17.27 -4.48 3.02
C GLU A 40 16.43 -3.85 1.90
N LYS A 41 17.08 -3.39 0.82
CA LYS A 41 16.41 -2.86 -0.38
C LYS A 41 15.46 -3.88 -1.01
N LYS A 42 15.85 -5.16 -1.07
CA LYS A 42 15.01 -6.21 -1.65
C LYS A 42 13.79 -6.48 -0.79
N THR A 43 13.96 -6.52 0.53
CA THR A 43 12.87 -6.68 1.50
C THR A 43 11.89 -5.50 1.42
N ALA A 44 12.40 -4.26 1.44
CA ALA A 44 11.58 -3.05 1.32
C ALA A 44 10.82 -2.99 -0.01
N ARG A 45 11.45 -3.41 -1.12
CA ARG A 45 10.80 -3.47 -2.43
C ARG A 45 9.69 -4.53 -2.47
N ILE A 46 9.90 -5.70 -1.88
CA ILE A 46 8.89 -6.75 -1.76
C ILE A 46 7.72 -6.26 -0.90
N THR A 47 7.99 -5.70 0.28
CA THR A 47 6.94 -5.17 1.17
C THR A 47 6.16 -4.04 0.52
N GLY A 48 6.84 -3.11 -0.16
CA GLY A 48 6.20 -2.02 -0.89
C GLY A 48 5.31 -2.53 -2.02
N TRP A 49 5.81 -3.46 -2.85
CA TRP A 49 5.00 -4.08 -3.92
C TRP A 49 3.84 -4.89 -3.38
N PHE A 50 4.02 -5.59 -2.26
CA PHE A 50 2.96 -6.34 -1.60
C PHE A 50 1.83 -5.40 -1.13
N ASN A 51 2.17 -4.31 -0.46
CA ASN A 51 1.21 -3.31 0.02
C ASN A 51 0.46 -2.61 -1.14
N LEU A 52 1.18 -2.32 -2.23
CA LEU A 52 0.59 -1.75 -3.44
C LEU A 52 -0.37 -2.74 -4.12
N SER A 53 0.02 -4.01 -4.24
CA SER A 53 -0.82 -5.06 -4.81
C SER A 53 -2.08 -5.33 -3.99
N LEU A 54 -1.97 -5.36 -2.66
CA LEU A 54 -3.11 -5.52 -1.76
C LEU A 54 -4.14 -4.39 -1.94
N SER A 55 -3.65 -3.15 -2.04
CA SER A 55 -4.52 -1.99 -2.23
C SER A 55 -5.21 -2.00 -3.60
N VAL A 56 -4.50 -2.39 -4.67
CA VAL A 56 -5.07 -2.52 -6.03
C VAL A 56 -6.13 -3.63 -6.08
N VAL A 57 -5.85 -4.79 -5.46
CA VAL A 57 -6.81 -5.90 -5.40
C VAL A 57 -8.03 -5.51 -4.58
N GLY A 58 -7.86 -4.82 -3.44
CA GLY A 58 -8.97 -4.33 -2.64
C GLY A 58 -9.88 -3.36 -3.41
N PHE A 59 -9.27 -2.43 -4.16
CA PHE A 59 -10.01 -1.49 -5.00
C PHE A 59 -10.75 -2.17 -6.17
N LEU A 60 -10.13 -3.18 -6.79
CA LEU A 60 -10.77 -3.97 -7.85
C LEU A 60 -11.97 -4.78 -7.32
N LEU A 61 -11.86 -5.35 -6.12
CA LEU A 61 -12.97 -6.07 -5.49
C LEU A 61 -14.13 -5.14 -5.14
N ASP A 62 -13.83 -3.94 -4.62
CA ASP A 62 -14.83 -2.91 -4.32
C ASP A 62 -15.60 -2.48 -5.57
N ILE A 63 -14.89 -2.27 -6.70
CA ILE A 63 -15.50 -1.98 -8.01
C ILE A 63 -16.32 -3.16 -8.54
N LEU A 64 -15.85 -4.40 -8.37
CA LEU A 64 -16.53 -5.59 -8.91
C LEU A 64 -17.83 -5.91 -8.15
N PHE A 65 -17.90 -5.55 -6.86
CA PHE A 65 -19.07 -5.78 -6.00
C PHE A 65 -20.01 -4.57 -5.88
N THR A 66 -19.66 -3.42 -6.48
CA THR A 66 -20.50 -2.22 -6.62
C THR A 66 -21.31 -2.27 -7.92
#